data_AF-A0A7S4QA75-F1
#
_entry.id   AF-A0A7S4QA75-F1
#
_cell.length_a   1.000
_cell.length_b   1.000
_cell.length_c   1.000
_cell.angle_alpha   90.00
_cell.angle_beta   90.00
_cell.angle_gamma   90.00
#
_symmetry.space_group_name_H-M   'P 1'
#
loop_
_entity.id
_entity.type
_entity.pdbx_description
1 polymer ?
#
loop_
_entity_poly.entity_id
_entity_poly.type
_entity_poly.pdbx_seq_one_letter_code
_entity_poly.pdbx_strand_id
1 'polypeptide(L)'
;MASGRCLVALLLALAAPGLASRVGLRPGAASLAALGSEAASAREALEQQIQQLRAANPLFSEESCSTMYDTKLKLGGPVPPESFVKGCTEVCERAHKIYKYWGSGEMAKYACGIATKFGCVLDTLPPRKIC
;
A
#
# COMPACT_ATOMS: atom_id res chain seq x y z
N MET A 1 -4.25 -49.84 -17.05
CA MET A 1 -4.08 -50.39 -18.42
C MET A 1 -5.20 -49.85 -19.30
N ALA A 2 -4.93 -49.73 -20.60
CA ALA A 2 -5.70 -49.08 -21.68
C ALA A 2 -5.56 -47.54 -21.71
N SER A 3 -4.64 -46.94 -22.47
CA SER A 3 -4.35 -47.02 -23.92
C SER A 3 -5.40 -46.32 -24.77
N GLY A 4 -5.00 -45.26 -25.49
CA GLY A 4 -5.86 -44.58 -26.45
C GLY A 4 -5.27 -43.30 -27.00
N ARG A 5 -4.04 -43.35 -27.53
CA ARG A 5 -3.46 -42.26 -28.32
C ARG A 5 -4.22 -42.19 -29.66
N CYS A 6 -4.73 -41.03 -30.04
CA CYS A 6 -4.97 -40.74 -31.45
C CYS A 6 -4.25 -39.44 -31.81
N LEU A 7 -3.12 -39.61 -32.50
CA LEU A 7 -2.44 -38.58 -33.25
C LEU A 7 -3.30 -38.15 -34.43
N VAL A 8 -3.47 -36.84 -34.63
CA VAL A 8 -3.51 -36.19 -35.95
C VAL A 8 -2.88 -34.80 -35.75
N ALA A 9 -1.56 -34.64 -35.91
CA ALA A 9 -0.88 -34.25 -37.15
C ALA A 9 -1.54 -33.01 -37.81
N LEU A 10 -1.04 -31.81 -37.51
CA LEU A 10 -0.15 -31.04 -38.38
C LEU A 10 -0.88 -30.32 -39.52
N LEU A 11 -1.13 -29.01 -39.34
CA LEU A 11 -1.15 -28.06 -40.46
C LEU A 11 -0.25 -26.86 -40.11
N LEU A 12 0.77 -26.72 -40.94
CA LEU A 12 1.82 -25.71 -40.91
C LEU A 12 1.33 -24.40 -41.53
N ALA A 13 1.87 -23.32 -40.95
CA ALA A 13 2.28 -22.07 -41.59
C ALA A 13 1.20 -21.10 -42.11
N LEU A 14 1.16 -19.93 -41.47
CA LEU A 14 1.36 -18.66 -42.17
C LEU A 14 2.04 -17.67 -41.21
N ALA A 15 3.30 -17.35 -41.56
CA ALA A 15 4.02 -16.24 -40.98
C ALA A 15 3.38 -14.93 -41.45
N ALA A 16 3.00 -14.08 -40.50
CA ALA A 16 2.77 -12.65 -40.75
C ALA A 16 3.79 -11.85 -39.93
N PRO A 17 4.90 -11.39 -40.54
CA PRO A 17 5.73 -10.36 -39.93
C PRO A 17 5.08 -9.02 -40.26
N GLY A 18 4.43 -8.38 -39.28
CA GLY A 18 3.91 -7.04 -39.55
C GLY A 18 2.88 -6.54 -38.58
N LEU A 19 3.33 -6.18 -37.38
CA LEU A 19 3.26 -4.81 -36.85
C LEU A 19 3.85 -4.88 -35.46
N ALA A 20 5.15 -4.62 -35.39
CA ALA A 20 5.73 -4.08 -34.19
C ALA A 20 4.97 -2.80 -33.87
N SER A 21 3.96 -2.89 -33.00
CA SER A 21 3.55 -1.75 -32.21
C SER A 21 4.79 -1.35 -31.43
N ARG A 22 5.54 -0.40 -32.01
CA ARG A 22 6.51 0.38 -31.26
C ARG A 22 5.69 1.15 -30.24
N VAL A 23 5.40 0.48 -29.13
CA VAL A 23 5.11 1.15 -27.87
C VAL A 23 6.38 1.95 -27.60
N GLY A 24 6.39 3.19 -28.08
CA GLY A 24 7.36 4.18 -27.68
C GLY A 24 7.07 4.51 -26.22
N LEU A 25 7.48 3.63 -25.31
CA LEU A 25 7.73 4.02 -23.93
C LEU A 25 8.91 4.97 -24.01
N ARG A 26 8.60 6.26 -24.18
CA ARG A 26 9.52 7.36 -23.91
C ARG A 26 9.81 7.27 -22.40
N PRO A 27 11.01 6.87 -21.97
CA PRO A 27 11.36 6.96 -20.57
C PRO A 27 11.72 8.42 -20.33
N GLY A 28 10.80 9.18 -19.72
CA GLY A 28 11.10 10.57 -19.35
C GLY A 28 9.94 11.52 -19.51
N ALA A 29 8.94 11.35 -18.64
CA ALA A 29 8.02 12.35 -18.10
C ALA A 29 6.77 11.57 -17.67
N ALA A 30 6.64 11.28 -16.37
CA ALA A 30 5.35 10.87 -15.85
C ALA A 30 4.33 11.97 -16.24
N SER A 31 3.31 11.61 -17.01
CA SER A 31 2.25 12.56 -17.36
C SER A 31 1.52 12.99 -16.09
N LEU A 32 1.13 14.27 -15.99
CA LEU A 32 0.35 14.78 -14.85
C LEU A 32 -0.93 13.95 -14.61
N ALA A 33 -1.55 13.45 -15.69
CA ALA A 33 -2.71 12.56 -15.61
C ALA A 33 -2.35 11.20 -14.97
N ALA A 34 -1.18 10.65 -15.27
CA ALA A 34 -0.69 9.41 -14.66
C ALA A 34 -0.44 9.62 -13.16
N LEU A 35 0.26 10.69 -12.78
CA LEU A 35 0.49 11.03 -11.36
C LEU A 35 -0.82 11.26 -10.60
N GLY A 36 -1.81 11.89 -11.23
CA GLY A 36 -3.14 12.07 -10.66
C GLY A 36 -3.90 10.76 -10.44
N SER A 37 -3.82 9.84 -11.40
CA SER A 37 -4.41 8.51 -11.29
C SER A 37 -3.73 7.67 -10.19
N GLU A 38 -2.40 7.71 -10.12
CA GLU A 38 -1.63 7.04 -9.07
C GLU A 38 -1.99 7.60 -7.68
N ALA A 39 -2.07 8.93 -7.55
CA ALA A 39 -2.49 9.59 -6.32
C ALA A 39 -3.89 9.14 -5.87
N ALA A 40 -4.87 9.15 -6.78
CA ALA A 40 -6.23 8.70 -6.49
C ALA A 40 -6.26 7.23 -6.04
N SER A 41 -5.59 6.34 -6.78
CA SER A 41 -5.51 4.92 -6.43
C SER A 41 -4.86 4.67 -5.07
N ALA A 42 -3.84 5.45 -4.70
CA ALA A 42 -3.17 5.33 -3.42
C ALA A 42 -4.06 5.78 -2.25
N ARG A 43 -4.86 6.84 -2.43
CA ARG A 43 -5.87 7.29 -1.44
C ARG A 43 -6.92 6.20 -1.24
N GLU A 44 -7.53 5.74 -2.33
CA GLU A 44 -8.57 4.72 -2.30
C GLU A 44 -8.06 3.45 -1.63
N ALA A 45 -6.87 2.97 -1.99
CA ALA A 45 -6.29 1.77 -1.39
C ALA A 45 -6.05 1.91 0.12
N LEU A 46 -5.65 3.09 0.61
CA LEU A 46 -5.49 3.33 2.04
C LEU A 46 -6.86 3.35 2.75
N GLU A 47 -7.85 4.00 2.18
CA GLU A 47 -9.22 4.06 2.72
C GLU A 47 -9.85 2.67 2.78
N GLN A 48 -9.76 1.91 1.70
CA GLN A 48 -10.24 0.53 1.65
C GLN A 48 -9.57 -0.35 2.70
N GLN A 49 -8.24 -0.23 2.87
CA GLN A 49 -7.54 -0.97 3.92
C GLN A 49 -8.04 -0.59 5.32
N ILE A 50 -8.28 0.70 5.60
CA ILE A 50 -8.84 1.15 6.87
C ILE A 50 -10.23 0.53 7.10
N GLN A 51 -11.10 0.54 6.09
CA GLN A 51 -12.44 -0.05 6.20
C GLN A 51 -12.40 -1.56 6.44
N GLN A 52 -11.54 -2.28 5.71
CA GLN A 52 -11.34 -3.72 5.90
C GLN A 52 -10.85 -4.05 7.32
N LEU A 53 -9.91 -3.27 7.85
CA LEU A 53 -9.40 -3.47 9.20
C LEU A 53 -10.46 -3.16 10.27
N ARG A 54 -11.29 -2.13 10.07
CA ARG A 54 -12.44 -1.84 10.95
C ARG A 54 -13.44 -3.00 10.94
N ALA A 55 -13.73 -3.56 9.77
CA ALA A 55 -14.64 -4.70 9.65
C ALA A 55 -14.07 -5.98 10.27
N ALA A 56 -12.75 -6.18 10.20
CA ALA A 56 -12.08 -7.37 10.70
C ALA A 56 -11.78 -7.34 12.20
N ASN A 57 -11.62 -6.16 12.79
CA ASN A 57 -11.26 -6.00 14.20
C ASN A 57 -12.03 -4.82 14.84
N PRO A 58 -12.99 -5.07 15.75
CA PRO A 58 -13.74 -4.00 16.42
C PRO A 58 -12.87 -3.15 17.36
N LEU A 59 -11.70 -3.64 17.77
CA LEU A 59 -10.73 -2.87 18.55
C LEU A 59 -9.85 -1.95 17.68
N PHE A 60 -9.90 -2.11 16.35
CA PHE A 60 -9.17 -1.24 15.44
C PHE A 60 -9.92 0.09 15.26
N SER A 61 -9.34 1.16 15.78
CA SER A 61 -9.87 2.52 15.67
C SER A 61 -8.74 3.55 15.70
N GLU A 62 -9.05 4.79 15.31
CA GLU A 62 -8.11 5.92 15.42
C GLU A 62 -7.63 6.09 16.87
N GLU A 63 -8.56 6.04 17.83
CA GLU A 63 -8.29 6.20 19.27
C GLU A 63 -7.43 5.07 19.84
N SER A 64 -7.78 3.81 19.52
CA SER A 64 -7.05 2.64 20.01
C SER A 64 -5.62 2.59 19.46
N CYS A 65 -5.43 2.93 18.18
CA CYS A 65 -4.10 3.04 17.60
C CYS A 65 -3.31 4.21 18.20
N SER A 66 -3.94 5.37 18.40
CA SER A 66 -3.28 6.51 19.01
C SER A 66 -2.80 6.18 20.43
N THR A 67 -3.64 5.53 21.22
CA THR A 67 -3.30 5.09 22.58
C THR A 67 -2.11 4.11 22.58
N MET A 68 -2.12 3.13 21.68
CA MET A 68 -1.01 2.19 21.52
C MET A 68 0.29 2.93 21.21
N TYR A 69 0.29 3.84 20.24
CA TYR A 69 1.51 4.54 19.83
C TYR A 69 1.99 5.61 20.81
N ASP A 70 1.09 6.21 21.58
CA ASP A 70 1.48 7.09 22.68
C ASP A 70 2.17 6.30 23.81
N THR A 71 1.71 5.09 24.10
CA THR A 71 2.44 4.16 24.99
C THR A 71 3.81 3.82 24.42
N LYS A 72 3.90 3.54 23.12
CA LYS A 72 5.19 3.27 22.43
C LYS A 72 6.19 4.41 22.61
N LEU A 73 5.73 5.65 22.46
CA LEU A 73 6.55 6.84 22.66
C LEU A 73 7.01 7.00 24.11
N LYS A 74 6.09 6.81 25.08
CA LYS A 74 6.40 6.91 26.51
C LYS A 74 7.42 5.87 26.97
N LEU A 75 7.32 4.64 26.45
CA LEU A 75 8.26 3.56 26.75
C LEU A 75 9.59 3.70 26.00
N GLY A 76 9.63 4.49 24.92
CA GLY A 76 10.79 4.61 24.05
C GLY A 76 11.08 3.34 23.23
N GLY A 77 10.10 2.44 23.10
CA GLY A 77 10.30 1.10 22.57
C GLY A 77 8.98 0.33 22.38
N PRO A 78 9.02 -0.99 22.15
CA PRO A 78 7.83 -1.79 21.88
C PRO A 78 6.76 -1.68 22.96
N VAL A 79 5.50 -1.80 22.53
CA VAL A 79 4.35 -1.86 23.45
C VAL A 79 4.16 -3.29 23.97
N PRO A 80 3.68 -3.46 25.21
CA PRO A 80 3.26 -4.76 25.71
C PRO A 80 2.13 -5.37 24.86
N PRO A 81 2.02 -6.72 24.79
CA PRO A 81 1.01 -7.40 23.96
C PRO A 81 -0.43 -6.98 24.27
N GLU A 82 -0.77 -6.71 25.54
CA GLU A 82 -2.09 -6.29 25.98
C GLU A 82 -2.49 -4.88 25.49
N SER A 83 -1.51 -4.05 25.16
CA SER A 83 -1.72 -2.71 24.60
C SER A 83 -1.61 -2.68 23.07
N PHE A 84 -1.29 -3.82 22.45
CA PHE A 84 -1.12 -3.92 21.01
C PHE A 84 -2.48 -4.08 20.30
N VAL A 85 -2.70 -3.26 19.28
CA VAL A 85 -3.94 -3.27 18.50
C VAL A 85 -3.63 -3.68 17.06
N LYS A 86 -4.09 -4.88 16.68
CA LYS A 86 -3.91 -5.42 15.32
C LYS A 86 -4.58 -4.51 14.28
N GLY A 87 -3.87 -4.19 13.20
CA GLY A 87 -4.31 -3.26 12.14
C GLY A 87 -3.62 -1.90 12.20
N CYS A 88 -3.16 -1.47 13.39
CA CYS A 88 -2.54 -0.16 13.55
C CYS A 88 -1.20 -0.05 12.85
N THR A 89 -0.39 -1.12 12.85
CA THR A 89 0.89 -1.14 12.14
C THR A 89 0.67 -1.05 10.64
N GLU A 90 -0.29 -1.80 10.11
CA GLU A 90 -0.57 -1.90 8.68
C GLU A 90 -1.02 -0.57 8.08
N VAL A 91 -1.89 0.19 8.78
CA VAL A 91 -2.31 1.53 8.33
C VAL A 91 -1.16 2.53 8.42
N CYS A 92 -0.41 2.52 9.52
CA CYS A 92 0.72 3.43 9.69
C CYS A 92 1.83 3.18 8.68
N GLU A 93 2.15 1.93 8.38
CA GLU A 93 3.12 1.59 7.33
C GLU A 93 2.68 2.05 5.95
N ARG A 94 1.40 1.85 5.61
CA ARG A 94 0.89 2.31 4.30
C ARG A 94 0.86 3.83 4.21
N ALA A 95 0.40 4.52 5.25
CA ALA A 95 0.46 5.98 5.33
C ALA A 95 1.91 6.49 5.20
N HIS A 96 2.86 5.84 5.89
CA HIS A 96 4.29 6.17 5.79
C HIS A 96 4.81 6.01 4.35
N LYS A 97 4.49 4.88 3.70
CA LYS A 97 4.91 4.60 2.31
C LYS A 97 4.38 5.68 1.36
N ILE A 98 3.12 6.08 1.49
CA ILE A 98 2.52 7.15 0.66
C ILE A 98 3.19 8.49 0.96
N TYR A 99 3.40 8.83 2.25
CA TYR A 99 4.09 10.05 2.64
C TYR A 99 5.53 10.11 2.09
N LYS A 100 6.28 9.00 2.15
CA LYS A 100 7.66 8.93 1.64
C LYS A 100 7.74 8.96 0.13
N TYR A 101 6.82 8.29 -0.56
CA TYR A 101 6.78 8.28 -2.03
C TYR A 101 6.56 9.69 -2.59
N TRP A 102 5.56 10.41 -2.04
CA TRP A 102 5.24 11.75 -2.52
C TRP A 102 6.15 12.84 -1.95
N GLY A 103 6.59 12.68 -0.69
CA GLY A 103 7.50 13.59 0.03
C GLY A 103 6.92 14.97 0.38
N SER A 104 6.06 15.53 -0.46
CA SER A 104 5.41 16.83 -0.29
C SER A 104 4.08 16.90 -1.07
N GLY A 105 3.40 18.04 -1.03
CA GLY A 105 2.14 18.26 -1.74
C GLY A 105 0.93 17.57 -1.11
N GLU A 106 -0.20 17.57 -1.84
CA GLU A 106 -1.51 17.16 -1.31
C GLU A 106 -1.58 15.67 -0.92
N MET A 107 -0.80 14.82 -1.57
CA MET A 107 -0.74 13.41 -1.21
C MET A 107 0.06 13.15 0.05
N ALA A 108 1.20 13.84 0.22
CA ALA A 108 1.96 13.75 1.47
C ALA A 108 1.15 14.33 2.65
N LYS A 109 0.45 15.46 2.46
CA LYS A 109 -0.45 16.03 3.47
C LYS A 109 -1.58 15.07 3.84
N TYR A 110 -2.21 14.44 2.85
CA TYR A 110 -3.26 13.46 3.08
C TYR A 110 -2.75 12.28 3.91
N ALA A 111 -1.65 11.67 3.48
CA ALA A 111 -1.07 10.52 4.18
C ALA A 111 -0.61 10.88 5.59
N CYS A 112 -0.04 12.07 5.76
CA CYS A 112 0.30 12.61 7.07
C CYS A 112 -0.94 12.82 7.94
N GLY A 113 -2.03 13.37 7.39
CA GLY A 113 -3.29 13.53 8.12
C GLY A 113 -3.85 12.20 8.64
N ILE A 114 -3.78 11.13 7.84
CA ILE A 114 -4.12 9.78 8.30
C ILE A 114 -3.16 9.32 9.39
N ALA A 115 -1.85 9.45 9.18
CA ALA A 115 -0.85 9.07 10.17
C ALA A 115 -1.07 9.76 11.53
N THR A 116 -1.39 11.06 11.52
CA THR A 116 -1.68 11.84 12.72
C THR A 116 -2.96 11.36 13.41
N LYS A 117 -4.05 11.10 12.67
CA LYS A 117 -5.30 10.58 13.24
C LYS A 117 -5.13 9.27 14.00
N PHE A 118 -4.30 8.36 13.47
CA PHE A 118 -4.00 7.08 14.10
C PHE A 118 -2.81 7.15 15.09
N GLY A 119 -2.25 8.33 15.33
CA GLY A 119 -1.13 8.55 16.25
C GLY A 119 0.19 7.91 15.81
N CYS A 120 0.33 7.55 14.54
CA CYS A 120 1.39 6.72 13.99
C CYS A 120 2.81 7.21 14.30
N VAL A 121 3.71 6.26 14.56
CA VAL A 121 5.13 6.52 14.80
C VAL A 121 6.01 5.61 13.95
N LEU A 122 7.19 6.10 13.60
CA LEU A 122 8.28 5.34 13.03
C LEU A 122 8.80 4.32 14.03
N ASP A 123 9.09 3.13 13.54
CA ASP A 123 9.75 2.06 14.29
C ASP A 123 11.27 2.30 14.37
N THR A 124 11.64 3.43 14.97
CA THR A 124 13.02 3.79 15.28
C THR A 124 13.25 3.77 16.78
N LEU A 125 14.53 3.73 17.20
CA LEU A 125 14.93 3.93 18.59
C LEU A 125 15.68 5.27 18.69
N PRO A 126 15.11 6.33 19.30
CA PRO A 126 13.76 6.42 19.88
C PRO A 126 12.65 6.53 18.80
N PRO A 127 11.39 6.14 19.12
CA PRO A 127 10.27 6.29 18.20
C PRO A 127 9.97 7.76 17.93
N ARG A 128 9.53 8.09 16.71
CA ARG A 128 9.20 9.47 16.29
C ARG A 128 7.93 9.48 15.45
N LYS A 129 7.16 10.57 15.45
CA LYS A 129 6.00 10.69 14.55
C LYS A 129 6.46 10.62 13.08
N ILE A 130 5.61 10.06 12.21
CA ILE A 130 5.92 9.80 10.78
C ILE A 130 6.12 11.09 9.99
N CYS A 131 5.34 12.08 10.40
CA CYS A 131 5.29 13.47 10.01
C CYS A 131 4.81 14.22 11.27
#